data_AF-A0A261DBR4-F1
#
_entry.id   AF-A0A261DBR4-F1
#
_cell.length_a   1.000
_cell.length_b   1.000
_cell.length_c   1.000
_cell.angle_alpha   90.00
_cell.angle_beta   90.00
_cell.angle_gamma   90.00
#
_symmetry.space_group_name_H-M   'P 1'
#
loop_
_entity.id
_entity.type
_entity.pdbx_description
1 polymer ?
#
loop_
_entity_poly.entity_id
_entity_poly.type
_entity_poly.pdbx_seq_one_letter_code
_entity_poly.pdbx_strand_id
1 'polypeptide(L)'
;MSNHGLSAKQLNTLRSILLPFSEKIDRVGLFGSRATGLYRPNSDIDLVIYGSLDEKTMDRIFTLLNDSNLPIKIDLQVYDLITCSPLKDHIDNNMLLLFTHDHFIVNSGEFEARNDGATPISNRRALSDNVPNFSSIDYTDKNQCL
;
A
#
# COMPACT_ATOMS: atom_id res chain seq x y z
N MET A 1 -0.57 -16.80 12.87
CA MET A 1 -0.22 -15.93 11.73
C MET A 1 -1.23 -16.20 10.64
N SER A 2 -1.96 -15.19 10.19
CA SER A 2 -2.96 -15.36 9.14
C SER A 2 -2.25 -15.68 7.82
N ASN A 3 -2.53 -16.84 7.22
CA ASN A 3 -1.91 -17.24 5.96
C ASN A 3 -2.62 -16.53 4.80
N HIS A 4 -2.24 -15.29 4.52
CA HIS A 4 -2.80 -14.47 3.44
C HIS A 4 -2.13 -14.72 2.08
N GLY A 5 -1.14 -15.63 2.02
CA GLY A 5 -0.47 -16.03 0.79
C GLY A 5 0.32 -14.94 0.09
N LEU A 6 0.75 -13.88 0.80
CA LEU A 6 1.70 -12.90 0.26
C LEU A 6 3.11 -13.31 0.67
N SER A 7 3.99 -13.39 -0.33
CA SER A 7 5.42 -13.62 -0.11
C SER A 7 6.09 -12.42 0.56
N ALA A 8 7.23 -12.64 1.20
CA ALA A 8 8.06 -11.57 1.75
C ALA A 8 8.44 -10.53 0.68
N LYS A 9 8.67 -10.97 -0.57
CA LYS A 9 8.94 -10.07 -1.71
C LYS A 9 7.76 -9.13 -1.98
N GLN A 10 6.54 -9.67 -2.03
CA GLN A 10 5.32 -8.86 -2.22
C GLN A 10 5.13 -7.86 -1.09
N LEU A 11 5.26 -8.30 0.17
CA LEU A 11 5.16 -7.42 1.33
C LEU A 11 6.22 -6.31 1.32
N ASN A 12 7.46 -6.64 0.97
CA ASN A 12 8.53 -5.66 0.86
C ASN A 12 8.28 -4.66 -0.27
N THR A 13 7.81 -5.10 -1.45
CA THR A 13 7.44 -4.21 -2.54
C THR A 13 6.33 -3.24 -2.13
N LEU A 14 5.25 -3.75 -1.50
CA LEU A 14 4.17 -2.90 -0.99
C LEU A 14 4.69 -1.88 0.03
N ARG A 15 5.50 -2.33 1.01
CA ARG A 15 6.08 -1.46 2.03
C ARG A 15 6.95 -0.37 1.39
N SER A 16 7.80 -0.70 0.43
CA SER A 16 8.67 0.27 -0.25
C SER A 16 7.88 1.30 -1.08
N ILE A 17 6.77 0.90 -1.70
CA ILE A 17 5.90 1.82 -2.45
C ILE A 17 5.18 2.79 -1.50
N LEU A 18 4.74 2.31 -0.34
CA LEU A 18 3.92 3.08 0.61
C LEU A 18 4.76 3.93 1.59
N LEU A 19 6.03 3.55 1.84
CA LEU A 19 6.93 4.22 2.78
C LEU A 19 7.06 5.75 2.56
N PRO A 20 7.21 6.27 1.32
CA PRO A 20 7.29 7.72 1.08
C PRO A 20 6.05 8.51 1.48
N PHE A 21 4.92 7.82 1.70
CA PHE A 21 3.62 8.40 2.05
C PHE A 21 3.20 8.09 3.48
N SER A 22 4.09 7.47 4.27
CA SER A 22 3.80 6.98 5.62
C SER A 22 3.28 8.05 6.59
N GLU A 23 3.68 9.31 6.43
CA GLU A 23 3.16 10.44 7.23
C GLU A 23 1.65 10.67 7.05
N LYS A 24 1.07 10.22 5.93
CA LYS A 24 -0.37 10.36 5.60
C LYS A 24 -1.15 9.04 5.77
N ILE A 25 -0.47 7.98 6.20
CA ILE A 25 -1.04 6.62 6.31
C ILE A 25 -1.02 6.20 7.77
N ASP A 26 -2.19 5.96 8.34
CA ASP A 26 -2.33 5.45 9.70
C ASP A 26 -2.09 3.94 9.75
N ARG A 27 -2.76 3.23 8.82
CA ARG A 27 -2.63 1.78 8.67
C ARG A 27 -3.03 1.32 7.27
N VAL A 28 -2.53 0.15 6.91
CA VAL A 28 -2.84 -0.54 5.66
C VAL A 28 -3.33 -1.94 6.00
N GLY A 29 -4.49 -2.28 5.46
CA GLY A 29 -5.15 -3.57 5.63
C GLY A 29 -5.24 -4.34 4.32
N LEU A 30 -5.26 -5.65 4.43
CA LEU A 30 -5.70 -6.56 3.39
C LEU A 30 -7.17 -6.86 3.62
N PHE A 31 -7.99 -6.88 2.57
CA PHE A 31 -9.36 -7.38 2.64
C PHE A 31 -9.60 -8.43 1.55
N GLY A 32 -10.86 -8.82 1.35
CA GLY A 32 -11.25 -9.75 0.28
C GLY A 32 -10.75 -11.18 0.47
N SER A 33 -10.50 -11.87 -0.64
CA SER A 33 -10.25 -13.32 -0.64
C SER A 33 -8.99 -13.72 0.15
N ARG A 34 -7.96 -12.87 0.15
CA ARG A 34 -6.70 -13.15 0.85
C ARG A 34 -6.81 -12.91 2.35
N ALA A 35 -7.59 -11.93 2.79
CA ALA A 35 -7.84 -11.71 4.21
C ALA A 35 -8.71 -12.82 4.82
N THR A 36 -9.68 -13.33 4.06
CA THR A 36 -10.58 -14.42 4.49
C THR A 36 -9.96 -15.82 4.33
N GLY A 37 -8.80 -15.95 3.69
CA GLY A 37 -8.14 -17.24 3.43
C GLY A 37 -8.74 -18.07 2.30
N LEU A 38 -9.74 -17.53 1.57
CA LEU A 38 -10.40 -18.18 0.42
C LEU A 38 -9.71 -17.88 -0.92
N TYR A 39 -8.51 -17.29 -0.89
CA TYR A 39 -7.76 -16.90 -2.08
C TYR A 39 -7.24 -18.10 -2.87
N ARG A 40 -7.01 -17.87 -4.16
CA ARG A 40 -6.29 -18.75 -5.07
C ARG A 40 -4.89 -18.15 -5.34
N PRO A 41 -3.93 -18.93 -5.85
CA PRO A 41 -2.58 -18.43 -6.10
C PRO A 41 -2.52 -17.12 -6.92
N ASN A 42 -3.44 -16.95 -7.87
CA ASN A 42 -3.57 -15.79 -8.76
C ASN A 42 -4.64 -14.77 -8.34
N SER A 43 -5.23 -14.90 -7.14
CA SER A 43 -6.19 -13.91 -6.63
C SER A 43 -5.53 -12.55 -6.49
N ASP A 44 -6.29 -11.50 -6.81
CA ASP A 44 -5.91 -10.10 -6.63
C ASP A 44 -5.52 -9.81 -5.16
N ILE A 45 -4.76 -8.73 -4.97
CA ILE A 45 -4.39 -8.20 -3.66
C ILE A 45 -5.29 -6.99 -3.38
N ASP A 46 -6.35 -7.21 -2.60
CA ASP A 46 -7.28 -6.16 -2.19
C ASP A 46 -6.73 -5.42 -0.96
N LEU A 47 -6.33 -4.16 -1.14
CA LEU A 47 -5.73 -3.33 -0.09
C LEU A 47 -6.65 -2.17 0.29
N VAL A 48 -6.76 -1.91 1.58
CA VAL A 48 -7.41 -0.71 2.11
C VAL A 48 -6.40 0.14 2.85
N ILE A 49 -6.36 1.43 2.55
CA ILE A 49 -5.58 2.42 3.30
C ILE A 49 -6.52 3.24 4.18
N TYR A 50 -6.12 3.40 5.43
CA TYR A 50 -6.68 4.37 6.37
C TYR A 50 -5.68 5.50 6.55
N GLY A 51 -6.15 6.74 6.39
CA GLY A 51 -5.33 7.93 6.56
C GLY A 51 -5.82 9.10 5.70
N SER A 52 -5.24 10.28 5.94
CA SER A 52 -5.61 11.52 5.27
C SER A 52 -4.80 11.72 4.00
N LEU A 53 -5.20 11.06 2.91
CA LEU A 53 -4.57 11.18 1.59
C LEU A 53 -5.26 12.27 0.76
N ASP A 54 -4.48 13.20 0.22
CA ASP A 54 -4.95 14.07 -0.87
C ASP A 54 -4.98 13.32 -2.21
N GLU A 55 -5.78 13.83 -3.16
CA GLU A 55 -5.97 13.24 -4.50
C GLU A 55 -4.63 12.95 -5.19
N LYS A 56 -3.73 13.92 -5.22
CA LYS A 56 -2.39 13.77 -5.82
C LYS A 56 -1.59 12.63 -5.21
N THR A 57 -1.66 12.44 -3.89
CA THR A 57 -0.97 11.35 -3.19
C THR A 57 -1.60 10.01 -3.52
N MET A 58 -2.93 9.95 -3.52
CA MET A 58 -3.68 8.76 -3.89
C MET A 58 -3.32 8.33 -5.32
N ASP A 59 -3.38 9.24 -6.28
CA ASP A 59 -3.04 8.98 -7.68
C ASP A 59 -1.64 8.43 -7.82
N ARG A 60 -0.69 9.06 -7.11
CA ARG A 60 0.70 8.62 -7.12
C ARG A 60 0.88 7.21 -6.57
N ILE A 61 0.19 6.86 -5.48
CA ILE A 61 0.22 5.51 -4.91
C ILE A 61 -0.37 4.51 -5.91
N PHE A 62 -1.53 4.81 -6.50
CA PHE A 62 -2.16 3.94 -7.50
C PHE A 62 -1.25 3.69 -8.69
N THR A 63 -0.62 4.73 -9.25
CA THR A 63 0.34 4.58 -10.35
C THR A 63 1.52 3.69 -9.94
N LEU A 64 2.12 3.92 -8.77
CA LEU A 64 3.27 3.13 -8.32
C LEU A 64 2.92 1.65 -8.08
N LEU A 65 1.69 1.37 -7.62
CA LEU A 65 1.20 0.00 -7.46
C LEU A 65 0.96 -0.68 -8.81
N ASN A 66 0.35 0.02 -9.77
CA ASN A 66 0.08 -0.49 -11.11
C ASN A 66 1.36 -0.68 -11.94
N ASP A 67 2.36 0.18 -11.75
CA ASP A 67 3.69 0.08 -12.40
C ASP A 67 4.61 -0.92 -11.69
N SER A 68 4.18 -1.51 -10.56
CA SER A 68 5.02 -2.45 -9.82
C SER A 68 5.22 -3.76 -10.62
N ASN A 69 6.40 -4.36 -10.50
CA ASN A 69 6.73 -5.64 -11.15
C ASN A 69 6.07 -6.86 -10.47
N LEU A 70 4.93 -6.67 -9.79
CA LEU A 70 4.21 -7.76 -9.14
C LEU A 70 3.38 -8.53 -10.18
N PRO A 71 3.44 -9.87 -10.22
CA PRO A 71 2.73 -10.66 -11.23
C PRO A 71 1.22 -10.80 -10.94
N ILE A 72 0.70 -10.03 -9.99
CA ILE A 72 -0.68 -10.11 -9.50
C ILE A 72 -1.21 -8.68 -9.38
N LYS A 73 -2.45 -8.48 -9.80
CA LYS A 73 -3.16 -7.20 -9.73
C LYS A 73 -3.39 -6.77 -8.28
N ILE A 74 -3.30 -5.47 -8.04
CA ILE A 74 -3.54 -4.84 -6.74
C ILE A 74 -4.76 -3.94 -6.89
N ASP A 75 -5.77 -4.18 -6.06
CA ASP A 75 -6.95 -3.34 -5.97
C ASP A 75 -6.88 -2.53 -4.68
N LEU A 76 -6.59 -1.24 -4.80
CA LEU A 76 -6.48 -0.33 -3.67
C LEU A 76 -7.80 0.44 -3.46
N GLN A 77 -8.19 0.56 -2.18
CA GLN A 77 -9.28 1.40 -1.70
C GLN A 77 -8.77 2.35 -0.62
N VAL A 78 -9.28 3.58 -0.61
CA VAL A 78 -9.06 4.54 0.50
C VAL A 78 -10.34 4.57 1.33
N TYR A 79 -10.25 4.12 2.59
CA TYR A 79 -11.43 3.82 3.40
C TYR A 79 -12.41 5.01 3.52
N ASP A 80 -11.88 6.21 3.70
CA ASP A 80 -12.68 7.43 3.87
C ASP A 80 -13.45 7.82 2.61
N LEU A 81 -12.99 7.39 1.43
CA LEU A 81 -13.63 7.65 0.14
C LEU A 81 -14.66 6.58 -0.24
N ILE A 82 -14.73 5.45 0.46
CA ILE A 82 -15.71 4.40 0.18
C ILE A 82 -17.10 4.89 0.59
N THR A 83 -18.02 4.93 -0.36
CA THR A 83 -19.43 5.30 -0.14
C THR A 83 -20.35 4.08 -0.02
N CYS A 84 -19.96 2.93 -0.57
CA CYS A 84 -20.71 1.68 -0.48
C CYS A 84 -20.65 1.08 0.95
N SER A 85 -21.76 1.17 1.69
CA SER A 85 -21.86 0.65 3.07
C SER A 85 -21.54 -0.86 3.17
N PRO A 86 -22.11 -1.74 2.34
CA PRO A 86 -21.73 -3.16 2.32
C PRO A 86 -20.22 -3.42 2.17
N LEU A 87 -19.53 -2.62 1.36
CA LEU A 87 -18.08 -2.74 1.18
C LEU A 87 -17.34 -2.31 2.45
N LYS A 88 -17.75 -1.19 3.07
CA LYS A 88 -17.21 -0.76 4.38
C LYS A 88 -17.43 -1.83 5.44
N ASP A 89 -18.65 -2.35 5.57
CA ASP A 89 -18.99 -3.41 6.51
C ASP A 89 -18.14 -4.67 6.28
N HIS A 90 -17.93 -5.05 5.01
CA HIS A 90 -17.06 -6.17 4.68
C HIS A 90 -15.62 -5.95 5.14
N ILE A 91 -15.06 -4.77 4.85
CA ILE A 91 -13.72 -4.37 5.28
C ILE A 91 -13.63 -4.38 6.81
N ASP A 92 -14.57 -3.75 7.50
CA ASP A 92 -14.53 -3.62 8.97
C ASP A 92 -14.57 -4.96 9.68
N ASN A 93 -15.31 -5.93 9.12
CA ASN A 93 -15.44 -7.26 9.71
C ASN A 93 -14.31 -8.24 9.32
N ASN A 94 -13.66 -8.06 8.17
CA ASN A 94 -12.77 -9.09 7.59
C ASN A 94 -11.35 -8.61 7.29
N MET A 95 -11.03 -7.34 7.56
CA MET A 95 -9.71 -6.79 7.27
C MET A 95 -8.63 -7.44 8.13
N LEU A 96 -7.50 -7.78 7.49
CA LEU A 96 -6.28 -8.22 8.13
C LEU A 96 -5.23 -7.11 8.08
N LEU A 97 -4.78 -6.65 9.25
CA LEU A 97 -3.78 -5.59 9.35
C LEU A 97 -2.45 -6.04 8.74
N LEU A 98 -1.90 -5.27 7.79
CA LEU A 98 -0.59 -5.50 7.18
C LEU A 98 0.48 -4.58 7.74
N PHE A 99 0.21 -3.27 7.76
CA PHE A 99 1.17 -2.26 8.21
C PHE A 99 0.47 -1.23 9.10
N THR A 100 1.15 -0.81 10.16
CA THR A 100 0.83 0.42 10.90
C THR A 100 1.86 1.49 10.57
N HIS A 101 1.60 2.74 10.95
CA HIS A 101 2.58 3.82 10.84
C HIS A 101 3.99 3.42 11.34
N ASP A 102 4.08 2.74 12.49
CA ASP A 102 5.36 2.29 13.07
C ASP A 102 6.11 1.29 12.18
N HIS A 103 5.40 0.48 11.41
CA HIS A 103 6.02 -0.47 10.47
C HIS A 103 6.77 0.26 9.35
N PHE A 104 6.52 1.54 9.08
CA PHE A 104 7.29 2.31 8.11
C PHE A 104 8.56 2.90 8.72
N ILE A 105 8.58 3.16 10.03
CA ILE A 105 9.69 3.79 10.73
C ILE A 105 10.89 2.85 10.90
N VAL A 106 10.67 1.53 10.91
CA VAL A 106 11.71 0.53 11.26
C VAL A 106 12.80 0.28 10.20
N ASN A 107 12.89 1.05 9.12
CA ASN A 107 13.93 0.86 8.09
C ASN A 107 15.01 1.96 8.07
N SER A 108 15.68 2.16 9.21
CA SER A 108 17.02 2.75 9.25
C SER A 108 18.09 1.84 9.89
N GLY A 109 17.74 0.60 10.29
CA GLY A 109 18.58 -0.21 11.19
C GLY A 109 18.98 -1.63 10.76
N GLU A 110 18.33 -2.30 9.81
CA GLU A 110 18.77 -3.64 9.38
C GLU A 110 19.79 -3.54 8.24
N PHE A 111 20.97 -3.05 8.61
CA PHE A 111 22.20 -3.29 7.87
C PHE A 111 22.60 -4.74 8.18
N GLU A 112 22.53 -5.65 7.19
CA GLU A 112 23.40 -6.83 7.24
C GLU A 112 24.82 -6.29 7.44
N ALA A 113 25.41 -6.54 8.61
CA ALA A 113 26.73 -6.09 8.99
C ALA A 113 27.78 -6.59 7.98
N ARG A 114 28.05 -5.79 6.95
CA ARG A 114 29.25 -5.91 6.13
C ARG A 114 30.32 -5.07 6.81
N ASN A 115 31.35 -5.75 7.32
CA ASN A 115 32.41 -5.24 8.17
C ASN A 115 33.45 -4.35 7.45
N ASP A 116 33.02 -3.51 6.51
CA ASP A 116 33.94 -2.79 5.62
C ASP A 116 33.74 -1.28 5.75
N GLY A 117 33.96 -0.74 6.96
CA GLY A 117 34.47 0.63 7.24
C GLY A 117 33.94 1.87 6.50
N ALA A 118 32.83 1.80 5.76
CA ALA A 118 32.31 2.92 4.98
C ALA A 118 31.14 3.59 5.71
N THR A 119 31.29 4.87 6.04
CA THR A 119 30.23 5.71 6.60
C THR A 119 29.01 5.76 5.68
N PRO A 120 27.77 5.62 6.19
CA PRO A 120 26.59 5.77 5.34
C PRO A 120 26.43 7.21 4.87
N ILE A 121 26.26 7.37 3.55
CA ILE A 121 25.81 8.62 2.94
C ILE A 121 24.39 8.87 3.45
N SER A 122 24.19 9.95 4.22
CA SER A 122 22.86 10.41 4.61
C SER A 122 22.06 10.76 3.35
N ASN A 123 20.86 10.19 3.22
CA ASN A 123 19.95 10.51 2.12
C ASN A 123 19.63 12.01 2.13
N ARG A 124 20.25 12.76 1.22
CA ARG A 124 19.91 14.15 0.94
C ARG A 124 18.49 14.20 0.41
N ARG A 125 17.62 14.92 1.12
CA ARG A 125 16.27 15.29 0.71
C ARG A 125 16.35 16.02 -0.64
N ALA A 126 16.00 15.34 -1.73
CA ALA A 126 15.87 15.96 -3.04
C ALA A 126 14.39 16.32 -3.25
N LEU A 127 14.05 17.58 -2.97
CA LEU A 127 12.86 18.21 -3.55
C LEU A 127 13.17 18.43 -5.03
N SER A 128 12.53 17.64 -5.89
CA SER A 128 12.55 17.85 -7.34
C SER A 128 11.10 17.94 -7.81
N ASP A 129 10.58 19.15 -7.79
CA ASP A 129 9.32 19.52 -8.44
C ASP A 129 9.51 19.46 -9.96
N ASN A 130 9.16 18.34 -10.55
CA ASN A 130 8.79 18.26 -11.97
C ASN A 130 7.80 17.12 -12.13
N VAL A 131 6.51 17.46 -12.03
CA VAL A 131 5.41 16.54 -12.29
C VAL A 131 4.81 16.92 -13.64
N PRO A 132 4.80 16.02 -14.64
CA PRO A 132 4.05 16.24 -15.86
C PRO A 132 2.56 16.30 -15.52
N ASN A 133 1.84 17.22 -16.17
CA ASN A 133 0.39 17.33 -16.08
C ASN A 133 -0.24 16.03 -16.62
N PHE A 134 -0.95 15.28 -15.77
CA PHE A 134 -1.64 14.06 -16.15
C PHE A 134 -3.14 14.18 -15.89
N SER A 135 -3.91 13.59 -16.80
CA SER A 135 -5.36 13.53 -16.79
C SER A 135 -5.89 12.78 -15.57
N SER A 136 -6.90 13.34 -14.91
CA SER A 136 -7.68 12.70 -13.84
C SER A 136 -8.10 11.29 -14.26
N ILE A 137 -7.61 10.29 -13.53
CA ILE A 137 -8.12 8.94 -13.62
C ILE A 137 -9.34 8.90 -12.72
N ASP A 138 -10.50 8.48 -13.24
CA ASP A 138 -11.75 8.46 -12.48
C ASP A 138 -11.75 7.24 -11.54
N TYR A 139 -11.38 7.45 -10.27
CA TYR A 139 -11.28 6.40 -9.23
C TYR A 139 -12.65 5.85 -8.78
N THR A 140 -13.74 6.42 -9.30
CA THR A 140 -15.10 6.27 -8.78
C THR A 140 -15.77 4.94 -9.11
N ASP A 141 -15.33 4.21 -10.15
CA ASP A 141 -16.04 3.01 -10.62
C ASP A 141 -15.96 1.80 -9.66
N LYS A 142 -14.99 1.77 -8.74
CA LYS A 142 -14.85 0.66 -7.77
C LYS A 142 -15.47 0.93 -6.39
N ASN A 143 -16.04 2.12 -6.19
CA ASN A 143 -16.70 2.51 -4.94
C ASN A 143 -18.22 2.25 -4.94
N GLN A 144 -18.76 1.68 -6.03
CA GLN A 144 -20.19 1.49 -6.19
C GLN A 144 -20.64 0.10 -5.72
N CYS A 145 -21.69 0.08 -4.90
CA CYS A 145 -22.48 -1.14 -4.74
C CYS A 145 -23.28 -1.36 -6.04
N LEU A 146 -23.23 -2.56 -6.62
CA LEU A 146 -24.18 -2.99 -7.65
C LEU A 146 -25.59 -3.14 -7.06
#